data_AF-A0A3P6I6W0-F1
#
_entry.id   AF-A0A3P6I6W0-F1
#
_cell.length_a   1.000
_cell.length_b   1.000
_cell.length_c   1.000
_cell.angle_alpha   90.00
_cell.angle_beta   90.00
_cell.angle_gamma   90.00
#
_symmetry.space_group_name_H-M   'P 1'
#
loop_
_entity.id
_entity.type
_entity.pdbx_description
1 polymer ?
#
loop_
_entity_poly.entity_id
_entity_poly.type
_entity_poly.pdbx_seq_one_letter_code
_entity_poly.pdbx_strand_id
1 'polypeptide(L)'
;MLGPRYARTTDRRPAAATLKSKVFNFLERPVGWTCFIYHFSVFMVVLCCLILSVLTTFDAYSRRVHEALFFLEVCLVIFFGAEYCARVWSAGCCSKYLGFIGRLRFARKPISLIELIRQCFITDFMFRGVRFLQILRMLHIDRQGGSWKLLGSVVFIHRQELITTLYIGFLGLIFSSYFVYLAEKDHKTVDGRRAFRSYADALWWGVITMTTIGYGDVVPQTWLGRTVASCFSIFAISFFALPAGILGSGFALKVQQKQRQKHFNRQIPAAATLIQCIWRCHAVLSKQRVEKKCSCDSRSEYADADYEAEENSNSSHQKISLVSELTEAHRNAIRAICKVKYFVARRKFQQARKPYDVRDVMEQYSHGYLNTMVRIKELQRRLDYSLGKPYPQQEGSRRVSSATVFSRLTRVETQLSFFRFDEKRLMSDK
;
A
#
# COMPACT_ATOMS: atom_id res chain seq x y z
N MET A 1 -38.16 -0.36 30.81
CA MET A 1 -37.93 1.01 30.29
C MET A 1 -36.43 1.28 30.23
N LEU A 2 -35.78 1.01 29.11
CA LEU A 2 -34.38 1.35 28.85
C LEU A 2 -34.39 2.43 27.77
N GLY A 3 -34.15 3.67 28.17
CA GLY A 3 -34.20 4.82 27.27
C GLY A 3 -33.06 4.79 26.23
N PRO A 4 -33.32 5.10 24.96
CA PRO A 4 -32.27 5.24 23.96
C PRO A 4 -31.59 6.61 24.09
N ARG A 5 -30.60 6.73 24.98
CA ARG A 5 -29.62 7.84 24.92
C ARG A 5 -28.46 7.45 24.00
N TYR A 6 -28.74 7.35 22.71
CA TYR A 6 -27.74 7.60 21.67
C TYR A 6 -28.30 8.69 20.76
N ALA A 7 -28.23 9.93 21.28
CA ALA A 7 -28.37 11.09 20.43
C ALA A 7 -27.26 11.00 19.37
N ARG A 8 -27.66 10.74 18.12
CA ARG A 8 -26.83 11.02 16.94
C ARG A 8 -26.35 12.44 17.09
N THR A 9 -25.08 12.62 17.42
CA THR A 9 -24.42 13.91 17.27
C THR A 9 -24.50 14.26 15.79
N THR A 10 -25.41 15.18 15.52
CA THR A 10 -25.62 15.91 14.29
C THR A 10 -24.31 16.17 13.57
N ASP A 11 -24.20 15.62 12.38
CA ASP A 11 -23.65 16.25 11.18
C ASP A 11 -22.62 17.37 11.46
N ARG A 12 -21.41 16.98 11.87
CA ARG A 12 -20.27 17.90 11.80
C ARG A 12 -20.01 18.15 10.32
N ARG A 13 -20.62 19.20 9.77
CA ARG A 13 -20.23 19.76 8.48
C ARG A 13 -18.70 19.89 8.48
N PRO A 14 -17.99 19.35 7.49
CA PRO A 14 -16.54 19.48 7.45
C PRO A 14 -16.19 20.95 7.54
N ALA A 15 -15.29 21.31 8.47
CA ALA A 15 -14.83 22.69 8.61
C ALA A 15 -14.43 23.23 7.23
N ALA A 16 -14.94 24.41 6.87
CA ALA A 16 -14.73 24.99 5.55
C ALA A 16 -13.23 24.95 5.20
N ALA A 17 -12.91 24.42 4.01
CA ALA A 17 -11.52 24.30 3.59
C ALA A 17 -10.87 25.68 3.58
N THR A 18 -9.86 25.86 4.44
CA THR A 18 -9.07 27.09 4.51
C THR A 18 -8.46 27.40 3.15
N LEU A 19 -8.26 28.67 2.83
CA LEU A 19 -7.67 29.12 1.55
C LEU A 19 -6.35 28.37 1.25
N LYS A 20 -5.51 28.16 2.28
CA LYS A 20 -4.27 27.36 2.18
C LYS A 20 -4.52 25.93 1.67
N SER A 21 -5.55 25.25 2.17
CA SER A 21 -5.91 23.90 1.75
C SER A 21 -6.45 23.87 0.31
N LYS A 22 -7.23 24.88 -0.09
CA LYS A 22 -7.73 25.01 -1.48
C LYS A 22 -6.58 25.20 -2.47
N VAL A 23 -5.67 26.14 -2.19
CA VAL A 23 -4.47 26.40 -3.01
C VAL A 23 -3.56 25.17 -3.07
N PHE A 24 -3.32 24.51 -1.93
CA PHE A 24 -2.50 23.30 -1.88
C PHE A 24 -3.11 22.16 -2.71
N ASN A 25 -4.42 21.94 -2.63
CA ASN A 25 -5.08 20.92 -3.44
C ASN A 25 -5.05 21.28 -4.93
N PHE A 26 -5.32 22.54 -5.30
CA PHE A 26 -5.25 23.00 -6.69
C PHE A 26 -3.87 22.77 -7.32
N LEU A 27 -2.81 23.13 -6.58
CA LEU A 27 -1.43 23.04 -7.03
C LEU A 27 -0.86 21.62 -6.93
N GLU A 28 -0.93 20.95 -5.78
CA GLU A 28 -0.26 19.65 -5.56
C GLU A 28 -1.11 18.46 -6.03
N ARG A 29 -2.44 18.53 -5.93
CA ARG A 29 -3.38 17.42 -6.17
C ARG A 29 -4.50 17.84 -7.12
N PRO A 30 -4.19 18.07 -8.41
CA PRO A 30 -5.19 18.56 -9.35
C PRO A 30 -6.34 17.57 -9.47
N VAL A 31 -7.55 18.04 -9.14
CA VAL A 31 -8.80 17.31 -9.36
C VAL A 31 -9.78 18.26 -10.04
N GLY A 32 -10.48 17.77 -11.05
CA GLY A 32 -11.44 18.56 -11.82
C GLY A 32 -10.82 19.29 -13.01
N TRP A 33 -11.69 19.91 -13.80
CA TRP A 33 -11.35 20.45 -15.11
C TRP A 33 -10.59 21.77 -15.05
N THR A 34 -10.88 22.63 -14.07
CA THR A 34 -10.18 23.92 -13.89
C THR A 34 -8.70 23.73 -13.55
N CYS A 35 -8.40 22.78 -12.66
CA CYS A 35 -7.01 22.40 -12.36
C CYS A 35 -6.33 21.85 -13.62
N PHE A 36 -7.01 20.97 -14.37
CA PHE A 36 -6.47 20.41 -15.60
C PHE A 36 -6.10 21.49 -16.61
N ILE A 37 -6.98 22.47 -16.84
CA ILE A 37 -6.74 23.60 -17.75
C ILE A 37 -5.49 24.38 -17.32
N TYR A 38 -5.34 24.69 -16.02
CA TYR A 38 -4.15 25.39 -15.51
C TYR A 38 -2.85 24.61 -15.76
N HIS A 39 -2.79 23.32 -15.37
CA HIS A 39 -1.57 22.52 -15.57
C HIS A 39 -1.29 22.30 -17.06
N PHE A 40 -2.33 22.16 -17.89
CA PHE A 40 -2.21 22.04 -19.34
C PHE A 40 -1.74 23.34 -20.00
N SER A 41 -2.21 24.50 -19.57
CA SER A 41 -1.74 25.80 -20.08
C SER A 41 -0.28 26.03 -19.69
N VAL A 42 0.10 25.72 -18.45
CA VAL A 42 1.50 25.79 -18.01
C VAL A 42 2.39 24.86 -18.86
N PHE A 43 1.92 23.65 -19.15
CA PHE A 43 2.61 22.72 -20.05
C PHE A 43 2.79 23.30 -21.46
N MET A 44 1.74 23.87 -22.05
CA MET A 44 1.81 24.44 -23.40
C MET A 44 2.76 25.63 -23.48
N VAL A 45 2.81 26.49 -22.45
CA VAL A 45 3.76 27.61 -22.41
C VAL A 45 5.21 27.10 -22.29
N VAL A 46 5.46 26.07 -21.48
CA VAL A 46 6.80 25.44 -21.39
C VAL A 46 7.20 24.76 -22.69
N LEU A 47 6.27 24.06 -23.35
CA LEU A 47 6.50 23.42 -24.64
C LEU A 47 6.83 24.45 -25.73
N CYS A 48 6.07 25.55 -25.78
CA CYS A 48 6.35 26.66 -26.70
C CYS A 48 7.74 27.25 -26.47
N CYS A 49 8.13 27.46 -25.21
CA CYS A 49 9.47 27.93 -24.85
C CYS A 49 10.58 26.96 -25.32
N LEU A 50 10.35 25.64 -25.24
CA LEU A 50 11.27 24.63 -25.75
C LEU A 50 11.40 24.68 -27.27
N ILE A 51 10.27 24.83 -27.98
CA ILE A 51 10.26 24.96 -29.45
C ILE A 51 11.01 26.23 -29.88
N LEU A 52 10.73 27.38 -29.24
CA LEU A 52 11.45 28.62 -29.51
C LEU A 52 12.96 28.48 -29.23
N SER A 53 13.34 27.75 -28.18
CA SER A 53 14.75 27.44 -27.93
C SER A 53 15.39 26.63 -29.05
N VAL A 54 14.72 25.60 -29.58
CA VAL A 54 15.20 24.88 -30.77
C VAL A 54 15.27 25.81 -31.98
N LEU A 55 14.31 26.72 -32.16
CA LEU A 55 14.35 27.68 -33.27
C LEU A 55 15.53 28.66 -33.19
N THR A 56 16.07 28.94 -32.00
CA THR A 56 17.29 29.74 -31.87
C THR A 56 18.53 29.08 -32.48
N THR A 57 18.52 27.77 -32.72
CA THR A 57 19.66 27.09 -33.36
C THR A 57 19.74 27.32 -34.86
N PHE A 58 18.70 27.89 -35.48
CA PHE A 58 18.70 28.24 -36.90
C PHE A 58 19.14 29.70 -37.08
N ASP A 59 20.25 29.91 -37.80
CA ASP A 59 20.86 31.23 -37.98
C ASP A 59 19.92 32.25 -38.64
N ALA A 60 18.99 31.80 -39.50
CA ALA A 60 18.05 32.65 -40.24
C ALA A 60 17.10 33.47 -39.36
N TYR A 61 16.76 32.98 -38.15
CA TYR A 61 15.79 33.63 -37.25
C TYR A 61 16.37 33.97 -35.88
N SER A 62 17.67 33.75 -35.69
CA SER A 62 18.34 33.75 -34.38
C SER A 62 18.12 35.04 -33.59
N ARG A 63 18.31 36.24 -34.17
CA ARG A 63 18.21 37.51 -33.43
C ARG A 63 16.81 37.78 -32.83
N ARG A 64 15.76 37.70 -33.64
CA ARG A 64 14.37 37.97 -33.18
C ARG A 64 13.89 36.91 -32.18
N VAL A 65 14.25 35.65 -32.39
CA VAL A 65 13.85 34.56 -31.49
C VAL A 65 14.61 34.64 -30.17
N HIS A 66 15.89 35.04 -30.17
CA HIS A 66 16.64 35.25 -28.94
C HIS A 66 16.05 36.35 -28.05
N GLU A 67 15.64 37.49 -28.63
CA GLU A 67 15.00 38.58 -27.88
C GLU A 67 13.65 38.13 -27.27
N ALA A 68 12.81 37.48 -28.07
CA ALA A 68 11.53 36.94 -27.61
C ALA A 68 11.71 35.86 -26.52
N LEU A 69 12.69 34.97 -26.70
CA LEU A 69 13.00 33.91 -25.74
C LEU A 69 13.50 34.49 -24.41
N PHE A 70 14.37 35.49 -24.44
CA PHE A 70 14.87 36.14 -23.23
C PHE A 70 13.73 36.74 -22.40
N PHE A 71 12.82 37.50 -23.02
CA PHE A 71 11.67 38.06 -22.34
C PHE A 71 10.76 36.97 -21.75
N LEU A 72 10.43 35.95 -22.56
CA LEU A 72 9.60 34.83 -22.14
C LEU A 72 10.22 34.06 -20.96
N GLU A 73 11.55 33.86 -20.97
CA GLU A 73 12.27 33.18 -19.89
C GLU A 73 12.23 33.95 -18.59
N VAL A 74 12.46 35.27 -18.62
CA VAL A 74 12.35 36.12 -17.44
C VAL A 74 10.93 36.05 -16.86
N CYS A 75 9.90 36.17 -17.70
CA CYS A 75 8.51 36.04 -17.27
C CYS A 75 8.23 34.67 -16.64
N LEU A 76 8.72 33.57 -17.23
CA LEU A 76 8.51 32.22 -16.72
C LEU A 76 9.24 31.96 -15.40
N VAL A 77 10.44 32.52 -15.24
CA VAL A 77 11.21 32.39 -13.99
C VAL A 77 10.51 33.11 -12.84
N ILE A 78 9.95 34.29 -13.09
CA ILE A 78 9.13 35.01 -12.10
C ILE A 78 7.86 34.22 -11.79
N PHE A 79 7.14 33.77 -12.82
CA PHE A 79 5.90 33.00 -12.67
C PHE A 79 6.11 31.71 -11.87
N PHE A 80 7.09 30.89 -12.23
CA PHE A 80 7.39 29.64 -11.51
C PHE A 80 7.98 29.88 -10.12
N GLY A 81 8.75 30.96 -9.93
CA GLY A 81 9.20 31.37 -8.61
C GLY A 81 8.03 31.70 -7.68
N ALA A 82 7.07 32.50 -8.16
CA ALA A 82 5.84 32.81 -7.43
C ALA A 82 5.00 31.54 -7.15
N GLU A 83 4.86 30.65 -8.14
CA GLU A 83 4.16 29.38 -7.95
C GLU A 83 4.83 28.49 -6.89
N TYR A 84 6.17 28.41 -6.90
CA TYR A 84 6.95 27.68 -5.91
C TYR A 84 6.74 28.25 -4.50
N CYS A 85 6.81 29.56 -4.33
CA CYS A 85 6.53 30.23 -3.07
C CYS A 85 5.11 29.94 -2.57
N ALA A 86 4.10 30.03 -3.45
CA ALA A 86 2.71 29.70 -3.13
C ALA A 86 2.55 28.22 -2.71
N ARG A 87 3.31 27.30 -3.33
CA ARG A 87 3.30 25.88 -2.98
C ARG A 87 3.94 25.60 -1.62
N VAL A 88 5.10 26.19 -1.33
CA VAL A 88 5.78 26.04 -0.03
C VAL A 88 4.95 26.67 1.09
N TRP A 89 4.31 27.82 0.84
CA TRP A 89 3.40 28.47 1.78
C TRP A 89 2.16 27.63 2.06
N SER A 90 1.49 27.14 1.01
CA SER A 90 0.26 26.35 1.12
C SER A 90 0.50 24.96 1.73
N ALA A 91 1.70 24.37 1.57
CA ALA A 91 2.07 23.08 2.18
C ALA A 91 1.90 23.05 3.71
N GLY A 92 1.93 24.20 4.37
CA GLY A 92 1.64 24.33 5.80
C GLY A 92 0.21 23.92 6.22
N CYS A 93 -0.70 23.64 5.29
CA CYS A 93 -2.02 23.08 5.61
C CYS A 93 -1.97 21.61 6.06
N CYS A 94 -0.90 20.87 5.71
CA CYS A 94 -0.73 19.49 6.12
C CYS A 94 0.01 19.42 7.46
N SER A 95 -0.52 18.62 8.40
CA SER A 95 0.10 18.39 9.72
C SER A 95 1.57 17.93 9.63
N LYS A 96 1.94 17.18 8.58
CA LYS A 96 3.33 16.71 8.35
C LYS A 96 4.33 17.84 8.08
N TYR A 97 3.87 18.98 7.54
CA TYR A 97 4.70 20.09 7.07
C TYR A 97 4.46 21.39 7.87
N LEU A 98 3.95 21.26 9.10
CA LEU A 98 3.69 22.40 9.98
C LEU A 98 5.02 23.00 10.50
N GLY A 99 5.08 24.32 10.59
CA GLY A 99 6.26 25.07 11.06
C GLY A 99 7.41 25.14 10.05
N PHE A 100 8.51 25.79 10.45
CA PHE A 100 9.67 26.03 9.58
C PHE A 100 10.38 24.73 9.17
N ILE A 101 10.63 23.83 10.13
CA ILE A 101 11.25 22.51 9.88
C ILE A 101 10.36 21.65 8.98
N GLY A 102 9.03 21.74 9.15
CA GLY A 102 8.05 21.06 8.31
C GLY A 102 8.10 21.53 6.85
N ARG A 103 8.22 22.84 6.63
CA ARG A 103 8.38 23.41 5.28
C ARG A 103 9.74 23.07 4.66
N LEU A 104 10.83 23.07 5.42
CA LEU A 104 12.14 22.63 4.93
C LEU A 104 12.12 21.15 4.53
N ARG A 105 11.39 20.31 5.27
CA ARG A 105 11.15 18.91 4.89
C ARG A 105 10.37 18.79 3.58
N PHE A 106 9.47 19.73 3.28
CA PHE A 106 8.78 19.78 1.99
C PHE A 106 9.74 20.19 0.86
N ALA A 107 10.55 21.23 1.08
CA ALA A 107 11.53 21.73 0.10
C ALA A 107 12.61 20.68 -0.27
N ARG A 108 12.98 19.79 0.66
CA ARG A 108 13.92 18.67 0.44
C ARG A 108 13.37 17.51 -0.39
N LYS A 109 12.10 17.53 -0.82
CA LYS A 109 11.60 16.54 -1.78
C LYS A 109 12.35 16.69 -3.11
N PRO A 110 12.67 15.60 -3.83
CA PRO A 110 13.48 15.65 -5.05
C PRO A 110 12.91 16.59 -6.11
N ILE A 111 11.58 16.58 -6.32
CA ILE A 111 10.91 17.43 -7.31
C ILE A 111 10.97 18.91 -6.90
N SER A 112 10.76 19.20 -5.62
CA SER A 112 10.87 20.56 -5.07
C SER A 112 12.31 21.08 -5.05
N LEU A 113 13.29 20.18 -4.98
CA LEU A 113 14.71 20.52 -5.04
C LEU A 113 15.12 20.83 -6.48
N ILE A 114 14.66 20.06 -7.47
CA ILE A 114 14.91 20.32 -8.90
C ILE A 114 14.40 21.71 -9.29
N GLU A 115 13.20 22.08 -8.83
CA GLU A 115 12.65 23.43 -9.08
C GLU A 115 13.44 24.54 -8.41
N LEU A 116 13.92 24.32 -7.18
CA LEU A 116 14.76 25.28 -6.46
C LEU A 116 16.13 25.45 -7.11
N ILE A 117 16.77 24.36 -7.50
CA ILE A 117 18.02 24.35 -8.26
C ILE A 117 17.84 25.11 -9.57
N ARG A 118 16.78 24.79 -10.35
CA ARG A 118 16.48 25.51 -11.59
C ARG A 118 16.32 27.02 -11.37
N GLN A 119 15.66 27.45 -10.31
CA GLN A 119 15.46 28.87 -10.00
C GLN A 119 16.76 29.57 -9.60
N CYS A 120 17.62 28.89 -8.82
CA CYS A 120 18.88 29.44 -8.33
C CYS A 120 19.96 29.51 -9.42
N PHE A 121 20.03 28.53 -10.31
CA PHE A 121 21.03 28.51 -11.39
C PHE A 121 20.78 29.56 -12.49
N ILE A 122 19.58 30.16 -12.56
CA ILE A 122 19.27 31.21 -13.55
C ILE A 122 19.79 32.58 -13.10
N THR A 123 19.92 32.84 -11.79
CA THR A 123 20.51 34.10 -11.30
C THR A 123 22.02 34.17 -11.56
N ASP A 124 22.69 33.01 -11.65
CA ASP A 124 24.09 32.90 -12.10
C ASP A 124 24.16 32.89 -13.64
N PHE A 125 23.83 34.05 -14.23
CA PHE A 125 23.67 34.33 -15.67
C PHE A 125 24.87 33.97 -16.59
N MET A 126 25.96 33.43 -16.04
CA MET A 126 27.24 33.29 -16.75
C MET A 126 27.48 31.91 -17.41
N PHE A 127 26.61 30.91 -17.19
CA PHE A 127 26.85 29.57 -17.71
C PHE A 127 26.18 29.31 -19.06
N ARG A 128 27.00 29.10 -20.08
CA ARG A 128 26.65 28.66 -21.45
C ARG A 128 25.78 27.38 -21.51
N GLY A 129 25.58 26.69 -20.37
CA GLY A 129 24.73 25.51 -20.18
C GLY A 129 23.25 25.77 -19.82
N VAL A 130 22.80 27.04 -19.69
CA VAL A 130 21.39 27.38 -19.34
C VAL A 130 20.38 26.77 -20.33
N ARG A 131 20.76 26.56 -21.61
CA ARG A 131 19.92 25.86 -22.60
C ARG A 131 19.56 24.43 -22.19
N PHE A 132 20.47 23.69 -21.57
CA PHE A 132 20.19 22.33 -21.12
C PHE A 132 19.25 22.31 -19.89
N LEU A 133 19.29 23.33 -19.03
CA LEU A 133 18.35 23.49 -17.92
C LEU A 133 16.92 23.78 -18.38
N GLN A 134 16.71 24.22 -19.63
CA GLN A 134 15.38 24.39 -20.21
C GLN A 134 14.65 23.03 -20.35
N ILE A 135 15.38 21.96 -20.66
CA ILE A 135 14.82 20.61 -20.78
C ILE A 135 14.36 20.10 -19.40
N LEU A 136 15.06 20.45 -18.32
CA LEU A 136 14.64 20.14 -16.94
C LEU A 136 13.29 20.79 -16.55
N ARG A 137 12.88 21.84 -17.26
CA ARG A 137 11.56 22.49 -17.06
C ARG A 137 10.40 21.55 -17.41
N MET A 138 10.60 20.59 -18.33
CA MET A 138 9.61 19.57 -18.66
C MET A 138 9.41 18.56 -17.52
N LEU A 139 10.45 18.31 -16.70
CA LEU A 139 10.39 17.41 -15.55
C LEU A 139 9.45 17.92 -14.43
N HIS A 140 9.16 19.23 -14.43
CA HIS A 140 8.20 19.85 -13.52
C HIS A 140 6.79 19.26 -13.64
N ILE A 141 6.39 18.75 -14.82
CA ILE A 141 5.01 18.33 -15.05
C ILE A 141 4.59 17.12 -14.19
N ASP A 142 5.52 16.22 -13.88
CA ASP A 142 5.26 15.07 -13.00
C ASP A 142 5.50 15.43 -11.51
N ARG A 143 4.67 16.36 -11.00
CA ARG A 143 4.80 16.95 -9.65
C ARG A 143 4.76 15.96 -8.49
N GLN A 144 4.04 14.84 -8.65
CA GLN A 144 3.91 13.82 -7.61
C GLN A 144 4.91 12.65 -7.78
N GLY A 145 5.64 12.62 -8.90
CA GLY A 145 6.44 11.48 -9.33
C GLY A 145 5.58 10.22 -9.46
N GLY A 146 4.31 10.38 -9.84
CA GLY A 146 3.34 9.29 -9.90
C GLY A 146 3.71 8.31 -11.00
N SER A 147 4.12 8.84 -12.16
CA SER A 147 4.55 8.07 -13.31
C SER A 147 5.86 7.34 -13.02
N TRP A 148 6.84 8.01 -12.40
CA TRP A 148 8.09 7.40 -11.97
C TRP A 148 7.90 6.29 -10.93
N LYS A 149 7.01 6.48 -9.95
CA LYS A 149 6.65 5.42 -8.99
C LYS A 149 5.94 4.25 -9.66
N LEU A 150 5.06 4.53 -10.62
CA LEU A 150 4.34 3.51 -11.36
C LEU A 150 5.32 2.66 -12.19
N LEU A 151 6.14 3.31 -13.00
CA LEU A 151 7.18 2.71 -13.83
C LEU A 151 8.17 1.92 -12.97
N GLY A 152 8.76 2.55 -11.94
CA GLY A 152 9.70 1.90 -11.03
C GLY A 152 9.09 0.69 -10.31
N SER A 153 7.80 0.75 -9.97
CA SER A 153 7.12 -0.40 -9.38
C SER A 153 6.88 -1.53 -10.39
N VAL A 154 6.60 -1.26 -11.67
CA VAL A 154 6.48 -2.30 -12.71
C VAL A 154 7.85 -2.93 -12.98
N VAL A 155 8.88 -2.10 -13.18
CA VAL A 155 10.28 -2.54 -13.36
C VAL A 155 10.74 -3.39 -12.19
N PHE A 156 10.44 -2.97 -10.95
CA PHE A 156 10.84 -3.74 -9.77
C PHE A 156 10.15 -5.10 -9.70
N ILE A 157 8.86 -5.19 -10.07
CA ILE A 157 8.12 -6.46 -10.10
C ILE A 157 8.75 -7.41 -11.11
N HIS A 158 9.02 -6.92 -12.32
CA HIS A 158 9.56 -7.71 -13.45
C HIS A 158 11.08 -7.67 -13.58
N ARG A 159 11.80 -7.32 -12.49
CA ARG A 159 13.26 -7.10 -12.55
C ARG A 159 14.04 -8.32 -13.02
N GLN A 160 13.62 -9.52 -12.63
CA GLN A 160 14.30 -10.75 -13.00
C GLN A 160 14.19 -11.01 -14.50
N GLU A 161 12.97 -10.91 -15.04
CA GLU A 161 12.69 -11.08 -16.47
C GLU A 161 13.47 -10.06 -17.31
N LEU A 162 13.43 -8.78 -16.91
CA LEU A 162 14.14 -7.70 -17.59
C LEU A 162 15.67 -7.90 -17.60
N ILE A 163 16.25 -8.25 -16.45
CA ILE A 163 17.69 -8.51 -16.33
C ILE A 163 18.09 -9.68 -17.22
N THR A 164 17.32 -10.77 -17.23
CA THR A 164 17.60 -11.94 -18.07
C THR A 164 17.56 -11.59 -19.56
N THR A 165 16.54 -10.85 -20.03
CA THR A 165 16.45 -10.46 -21.45
C THR A 165 17.58 -9.52 -21.88
N LEU A 166 17.92 -8.54 -21.02
CA LEU A 166 19.01 -7.62 -21.30
C LEU A 166 20.37 -8.32 -21.27
N TYR A 167 20.58 -9.24 -20.34
CA TYR A 167 21.81 -10.03 -20.26
C TYR A 167 22.03 -10.89 -21.51
N ILE A 168 21.01 -11.65 -21.92
CA ILE A 168 21.09 -12.49 -23.13
C ILE A 168 21.24 -11.63 -24.38
N GLY A 169 20.50 -10.51 -24.47
CA GLY A 169 20.63 -9.55 -25.57
C GLY A 169 22.04 -8.96 -25.67
N PHE A 170 22.61 -8.52 -24.55
CA PHE A 170 23.97 -7.96 -24.52
C PHE A 170 25.03 -9.02 -24.84
N LEU A 171 24.87 -10.26 -24.36
CA LEU A 171 25.76 -11.36 -24.72
C LEU A 171 25.72 -11.64 -26.23
N GLY A 172 24.53 -11.69 -26.81
CA GLY A 172 24.33 -11.81 -28.26
C GLY A 172 24.97 -10.65 -29.04
N LEU A 173 24.87 -9.43 -28.53
CA LEU A 173 25.48 -8.22 -29.10
C LEU A 173 27.00 -8.33 -29.16
N ILE A 174 27.64 -8.70 -28.06
CA ILE A 174 29.09 -8.84 -27.98
C ILE A 174 29.59 -9.93 -28.93
N PHE A 175 28.95 -11.10 -28.95
CA PHE A 175 29.32 -12.20 -29.84
C PHE A 175 29.09 -11.85 -31.32
N SER A 176 27.92 -11.33 -31.67
CA SER A 176 27.60 -10.97 -33.06
C SER A 176 28.57 -9.92 -33.60
N SER A 177 28.84 -8.88 -32.82
CA SER A 177 29.79 -7.82 -33.20
C SER A 177 31.21 -8.37 -33.38
N TYR A 178 31.62 -9.33 -32.53
CA TYR A 178 32.96 -9.93 -32.62
C TYR A 178 33.10 -10.84 -33.85
N PHE A 179 32.13 -11.71 -34.13
CA PHE A 179 32.18 -12.58 -35.30
C PHE A 179 32.09 -11.80 -36.61
N VAL A 180 31.25 -10.76 -36.69
CA VAL A 180 31.17 -9.89 -37.87
C VAL A 180 32.46 -9.09 -38.04
N TYR A 181 33.07 -8.59 -36.96
CA TYR A 181 34.39 -7.97 -37.02
C TYR A 181 35.44 -8.92 -37.60
N LEU A 182 35.51 -10.17 -37.13
CA LEU A 182 36.45 -11.15 -37.65
C LEU A 182 36.21 -11.49 -39.12
N ALA A 183 34.95 -11.51 -39.56
CA ALA A 183 34.60 -11.77 -40.96
C ALA A 183 34.93 -10.59 -41.89
N GLU A 184 34.88 -9.34 -41.39
CA GLU A 184 34.97 -8.13 -42.22
C GLU A 184 36.27 -7.33 -42.05
N LYS A 185 37.11 -7.62 -41.04
CA LYS A 185 38.32 -6.83 -40.71
C LYS A 185 39.32 -6.64 -41.86
N ASP A 186 39.36 -7.60 -42.78
CA ASP A 186 40.32 -7.63 -43.89
C ASP A 186 39.67 -7.18 -45.22
N HIS A 187 38.34 -7.00 -45.24
CA HIS A 187 37.62 -6.57 -46.43
C HIS A 187 37.68 -5.04 -46.61
N LYS A 188 38.08 -4.59 -47.80
CA LYS A 188 38.08 -3.17 -48.18
C LYS A 188 36.85 -2.88 -49.03
N THR A 189 36.13 -1.81 -48.68
CA THR A 189 34.99 -1.31 -49.47
C THR A 189 35.48 -0.76 -50.81
N VAL A 190 34.56 -0.54 -51.76
CA VAL A 190 34.81 0.04 -53.10
C VAL A 190 35.65 1.34 -53.04
N ASP A 191 35.47 2.15 -51.98
CA ASP A 191 36.24 3.38 -51.74
C ASP A 191 37.67 3.16 -51.20
N GLY A 192 38.15 1.91 -51.14
CA GLY A 192 39.45 1.53 -50.58
C GLY A 192 39.55 1.63 -49.06
N ARG A 193 38.49 2.06 -48.37
CA ARG A 193 38.41 2.17 -46.90
C ARG A 193 37.87 0.87 -46.30
N ARG A 194 38.37 0.50 -45.12
CA ARG A 194 37.77 -0.57 -44.30
C ARG A 194 36.55 -0.03 -43.57
N ALA A 195 35.41 -0.70 -43.72
CA ALA A 195 34.17 -0.37 -43.00
C ALA A 195 34.28 -0.70 -41.50
N PHE A 196 34.91 -1.84 -41.17
CA PHE A 196 35.16 -2.27 -39.79
C PHE A 196 36.65 -2.11 -39.46
N ARG A 197 37.05 -0.92 -38.96
CA ARG A 197 38.47 -0.64 -38.64
C ARG A 197 38.86 -1.17 -37.28
N SER A 198 37.93 -1.10 -36.34
CA SER A 198 38.10 -1.50 -34.95
C SER A 198 36.92 -2.34 -34.48
N TYR A 199 37.11 -3.07 -33.39
CA TYR A 199 36.00 -3.77 -32.73
C TYR A 199 34.89 -2.80 -32.29
N ALA A 200 35.22 -1.54 -31.96
CA ALA A 200 34.24 -0.52 -31.61
C ALA A 200 33.29 -0.19 -32.77
N ASP A 201 33.77 -0.18 -34.02
CA ASP A 201 32.92 0.05 -35.20
C ASP A 201 31.95 -1.11 -35.42
N ALA A 202 32.39 -2.34 -35.16
CA ALA A 202 31.53 -3.51 -35.21
C ALA A 202 30.49 -3.52 -34.08
N LEU A 203 30.85 -3.02 -32.90
CA LEU A 203 29.94 -2.87 -31.77
C LEU A 203 28.89 -1.77 -32.04
N TRP A 204 29.28 -0.66 -32.65
CA TRP A 204 28.36 0.37 -33.15
C TRP A 204 27.34 -0.23 -34.14
N TRP A 205 27.83 -0.95 -35.15
CA TRP A 205 26.97 -1.67 -36.09
C TRP A 205 26.02 -2.64 -35.38
N GLY A 206 26.52 -3.42 -34.42
CA GLY A 206 25.72 -4.37 -33.63
C GLY A 206 24.60 -3.68 -32.85
N VAL A 207 24.89 -2.57 -32.17
CA VAL A 207 23.88 -1.76 -31.45
C VAL A 207 22.80 -1.25 -32.41
N ILE A 208 23.18 -0.64 -33.54
CA ILE A 208 22.25 -0.06 -34.51
C ILE A 208 21.40 -1.14 -35.21
N THR A 209 21.96 -2.32 -35.46
CA THR A 209 21.27 -3.44 -36.11
C THR A 209 20.31 -4.13 -35.13
N MET A 210 20.74 -4.42 -33.90
CA MET A 210 19.91 -5.12 -32.91
C MET A 210 18.77 -4.25 -32.35
N THR A 211 18.96 -2.93 -32.32
CA THR A 211 17.90 -1.98 -31.99
C THR A 211 17.00 -1.65 -33.19
N THR A 212 17.20 -2.30 -34.34
CA THR A 212 16.40 -2.13 -35.56
C THR A 212 16.37 -0.70 -36.12
N ILE A 213 17.39 0.12 -35.79
CA ILE A 213 17.54 1.48 -36.33
C ILE A 213 18.02 1.41 -37.79
N GLY A 214 19.11 0.67 -38.03
CA GLY A 214 19.61 0.39 -39.37
C GLY A 214 19.99 1.62 -40.20
N TYR A 215 20.89 2.48 -39.70
CA TYR A 215 21.33 3.68 -40.45
C TYR A 215 21.95 3.37 -41.83
N GLY A 216 22.57 2.19 -42.00
CA GLY A 216 23.18 1.77 -43.26
C GLY A 216 24.55 2.39 -43.55
N ASP A 217 25.14 3.09 -42.59
CA ASP A 217 26.48 3.67 -42.63
C ASP A 217 27.59 2.61 -42.64
N VAL A 218 27.38 1.51 -41.91
CA VAL A 218 28.29 0.35 -41.85
C VAL A 218 27.47 -0.91 -42.09
N VAL A 219 27.88 -1.74 -43.05
CA VAL A 219 27.18 -2.99 -43.41
C VAL A 219 28.21 -4.05 -43.81
N PRO A 220 28.08 -5.32 -43.36
CA PRO A 220 28.95 -6.41 -43.78
C PRO A 220 28.84 -6.67 -45.29
N GLN A 221 29.98 -6.75 -45.96
CA GLN A 221 30.05 -6.95 -47.41
C GLN A 221 30.36 -8.40 -47.77
N THR A 222 31.12 -9.11 -46.95
CA THR A 222 31.45 -10.51 -47.17
C THR A 222 30.22 -11.39 -46.99
N TRP A 223 30.13 -12.46 -47.76
CA TRP A 223 29.06 -13.46 -47.62
C TRP A 223 29.05 -14.09 -46.22
N LEU A 224 30.24 -14.27 -45.62
CA LEU A 224 30.41 -14.80 -44.27
C LEU A 224 29.85 -13.83 -43.23
N GLY A 225 30.23 -12.56 -43.30
CA GLY A 225 29.71 -11.50 -42.43
C GLY A 225 28.20 -11.35 -42.54
N ARG A 226 27.65 -11.40 -43.75
CA ARG A 226 26.19 -11.37 -44.00
C ARG A 226 25.46 -12.58 -43.43
N THR A 227 26.03 -13.78 -43.55
CA THR A 227 25.43 -15.00 -43.00
C THR A 227 25.39 -14.93 -41.48
N VAL A 228 26.52 -14.58 -40.85
CA VAL A 228 26.63 -14.43 -39.39
C VAL A 228 25.67 -13.34 -38.90
N ALA A 229 25.67 -12.17 -39.55
CA ALA A 229 24.79 -11.07 -39.20
C ALA A 229 23.31 -11.48 -39.28
N SER A 230 22.92 -12.17 -40.35
CA SER A 230 21.54 -12.64 -40.54
C SER A 230 21.12 -13.60 -39.44
N CYS A 231 21.93 -14.62 -39.16
CA CYS A 231 21.65 -15.60 -38.10
C CYS A 231 21.51 -14.94 -36.72
N PHE A 232 22.45 -14.07 -36.32
CA PHE A 232 22.41 -13.42 -35.02
C PHE A 232 21.29 -12.37 -34.91
N SER A 233 20.96 -11.67 -36.01
CA SER A 233 19.93 -10.63 -36.00
C SER A 233 18.55 -11.18 -35.62
N ILE A 234 18.15 -12.35 -36.13
CA ILE A 234 16.85 -12.98 -35.86
C ILE A 234 16.65 -13.22 -34.36
N PHE A 235 17.66 -13.77 -33.69
CA PHE A 235 17.60 -14.04 -32.25
C PHE A 235 17.77 -12.78 -31.42
N ALA A 236 18.76 -11.94 -31.73
CA ALA A 236 19.09 -10.78 -30.91
C ALA A 236 18.00 -9.71 -30.93
N ILE A 237 17.39 -9.42 -32.09
CA ILE A 237 16.28 -8.47 -32.20
C ILE A 237 15.12 -8.89 -31.29
N SER A 238 14.81 -10.19 -31.24
CA SER A 238 13.77 -10.73 -30.37
C SER A 238 14.04 -10.40 -28.90
N PHE A 239 15.28 -10.60 -28.42
CA PHE A 239 15.64 -10.29 -27.03
C PHE A 239 15.63 -8.79 -26.70
N PHE A 240 16.03 -7.93 -27.64
CA PHE A 240 15.96 -6.47 -27.44
C PHE A 240 14.53 -5.91 -27.48
N ALA A 241 13.59 -6.61 -28.14
CA ALA A 241 12.18 -6.25 -28.15
C ALA A 241 11.42 -6.67 -26.87
N LEU A 242 11.87 -7.72 -26.17
CA LEU A 242 11.17 -8.27 -24.99
C LEU A 242 10.98 -7.27 -23.83
N PRO A 243 11.94 -6.40 -23.46
CA PRO A 243 11.73 -5.39 -22.42
C PRO A 243 10.49 -4.52 -22.63
N ALA A 244 10.21 -4.13 -23.89
CA ALA A 244 9.02 -3.34 -24.22
C ALA A 244 7.73 -4.16 -23.99
N GLY A 245 7.71 -5.43 -24.39
CA GLY A 245 6.57 -6.34 -24.19
C GLY A 245 6.30 -6.68 -22.72
N ILE A 246 7.36 -6.94 -21.93
CA ILE A 246 7.27 -7.21 -20.48
C ILE A 246 6.72 -5.98 -19.75
N LEU A 247 7.23 -4.78 -20.05
CA LEU A 247 6.73 -3.55 -19.45
C LEU A 247 5.28 -3.27 -19.87
N GLY A 248 4.95 -3.43 -21.16
CA GLY A 248 3.60 -3.22 -21.69
C GLY A 248 2.56 -4.13 -21.03
N SER A 249 2.84 -5.43 -20.95
CA SER A 249 1.98 -6.39 -20.25
C SER A 249 1.89 -6.11 -18.74
N GLY A 250 3.00 -5.74 -18.10
CA GLY A 250 3.04 -5.34 -16.68
C GLY A 250 2.17 -4.11 -16.37
N PHE A 251 2.17 -3.11 -17.25
CA PHE A 251 1.26 -1.95 -17.14
C PHE A 251 -0.21 -2.36 -17.31
N ALA A 252 -0.52 -3.17 -18.32
CA ALA A 252 -1.88 -3.63 -18.59
C ALA A 252 -2.47 -4.40 -17.39
N LEU A 253 -1.70 -5.34 -16.82
CA LEU A 253 -2.09 -6.09 -15.62
C LEU A 253 -2.32 -5.18 -14.42
N LYS A 254 -1.47 -4.16 -14.23
CA LYS A 254 -1.59 -3.21 -13.12
C LYS A 254 -2.83 -2.31 -13.25
N VAL A 255 -3.18 -1.90 -14.47
CA VAL A 255 -4.42 -1.16 -14.75
C VAL A 255 -5.64 -2.05 -14.49
N GLN A 256 -5.61 -3.31 -14.93
CA GLN A 256 -6.68 -4.28 -14.71
C GLN A 256 -6.90 -4.58 -13.22
N GLN A 257 -5.82 -4.74 -12.45
CA GLN A 257 -5.88 -4.91 -10.99
C GLN A 257 -6.50 -3.70 -10.29
N LYS A 258 -6.18 -2.48 -10.75
CA LYS A 258 -6.74 -1.24 -10.19
C LYS A 258 -8.27 -1.16 -10.40
N GLN A 259 -8.78 -1.65 -11.53
CA GLN A 259 -10.23 -1.73 -11.77
C GLN A 259 -10.92 -2.75 -10.84
N ARG A 260 -10.27 -3.88 -10.54
CA ARG A 260 -10.77 -4.86 -9.55
C ARG A 260 -10.72 -4.36 -8.11
N GLN A 261 -10.01 -3.27 -7.82
CA GLN A 261 -9.85 -2.73 -6.46
C GLN A 261 -11.06 -1.92 -5.94
N LYS A 262 -12.24 -1.95 -6.60
CA LYS A 262 -13.49 -1.30 -6.13
C LYS A 262 -13.98 -1.76 -4.74
N HIS A 263 -13.29 -2.70 -4.08
CA HIS A 263 -13.55 -3.18 -2.73
C HIS A 263 -13.10 -2.23 -1.59
N PHE A 264 -13.01 -0.92 -1.80
CA PHE A 264 -12.70 0.05 -0.72
C PHE A 264 -13.64 -0.13 0.48
N ASN A 265 -14.93 -0.43 0.22
CA ASN A 265 -15.93 -0.67 1.24
C ASN A 265 -15.60 -1.86 2.17
N ARG A 266 -14.82 -2.86 1.71
CA ARG A 266 -14.35 -3.99 2.55
C ARG A 266 -13.28 -3.55 3.56
N GLN A 267 -12.49 -2.53 3.23
CA GLN A 267 -11.39 -2.05 4.07
C GLN A 267 -11.88 -1.16 5.22
N ILE A 268 -13.02 -0.48 5.04
CA ILE A 268 -13.59 0.45 6.03
C ILE A 268 -13.81 -0.22 7.40
N PRO A 269 -14.53 -1.35 7.53
CA PRO A 269 -14.76 -1.97 8.84
C PRO A 269 -13.47 -2.51 9.47
N ALA A 270 -12.55 -3.04 8.66
CA ALA A 270 -11.26 -3.53 9.14
C ALA A 270 -10.36 -2.39 9.67
N ALA A 271 -10.34 -1.24 8.98
CA ALA A 271 -9.64 -0.05 9.42
C ALA A 271 -10.22 0.50 10.73
N ALA A 272 -11.55 0.61 10.83
CA ALA A 272 -12.23 1.06 12.04
C ALA A 272 -11.89 0.15 13.24
N THR A 273 -11.92 -1.16 13.05
CA THR A 273 -11.56 -2.14 14.09
C THR A 273 -10.11 -1.98 14.54
N LEU A 274 -9.19 -1.77 13.59
CA LEU A 274 -7.77 -1.55 13.90
C LEU A 274 -7.57 -0.28 14.75
N ILE A 275 -8.23 0.82 14.39
CA ILE A 275 -8.17 2.10 15.12
C ILE A 275 -8.74 1.93 16.54
N GLN A 276 -9.86 1.21 16.69
CA GLN A 276 -10.44 0.93 18.00
C GLN A 276 -9.52 0.06 18.86
N CYS A 277 -8.92 -0.98 18.29
CA CYS A 277 -8.00 -1.87 19.00
C CYS A 277 -6.72 -1.15 19.43
N ILE A 278 -6.12 -0.32 18.56
CA ILE A 278 -4.90 0.43 18.92
C ILE A 278 -5.19 1.47 20.01
N TRP A 279 -6.36 2.14 19.95
CA TRP A 279 -6.76 3.08 20.98
C TRP A 279 -7.03 2.40 22.33
N ARG A 280 -7.70 1.23 22.33
CA ARG A 280 -7.90 0.43 23.55
C ARG A 280 -6.57 -0.01 24.17
N CYS A 281 -5.62 -0.47 23.35
CA CYS A 281 -4.26 -0.77 23.82
C CYS A 281 -3.58 0.46 24.45
N HIS A 282 -3.69 1.62 23.81
CA HIS A 282 -3.12 2.87 24.32
C HIS A 282 -3.78 3.30 25.64
N ALA A 283 -5.11 3.26 25.73
CA ALA A 283 -5.86 3.63 26.92
C ALA A 283 -5.45 2.79 28.14
N VAL A 284 -5.33 1.47 27.97
CA VAL A 284 -4.88 0.55 29.04
C VAL A 284 -3.46 0.88 29.51
N LEU A 285 -2.56 1.24 28.59
CA LEU A 285 -1.18 1.64 28.94
C LEU A 285 -1.13 3.02 29.63
N SER A 286 -1.94 3.98 29.17
CA SER A 286 -1.98 5.33 29.73
C SER A 286 -2.54 5.35 31.16
N LYS A 287 -3.57 4.56 31.44
CA LYS A 287 -4.19 4.47 32.78
C LYS A 287 -3.20 3.93 33.82
N GLN A 288 -2.38 2.93 33.45
CA GLN A 288 -1.31 2.45 34.33
C GLN A 288 -0.16 3.44 34.51
N ARG A 289 0.16 4.26 33.50
CA ARG A 289 1.20 5.30 33.64
C ARG A 289 0.76 6.36 34.67
N VAL A 290 -0.53 6.69 34.71
CA VAL A 290 -1.11 7.57 35.72
C VAL A 290 -1.12 6.89 37.10
N GLU A 291 -1.61 5.64 37.20
CA GLU A 291 -1.62 4.89 38.48
C GLU A 291 -0.21 4.70 39.06
N LYS A 292 0.78 4.36 38.23
CA LYS A 292 2.18 4.26 38.67
C LYS A 292 2.75 5.61 39.10
N LYS A 293 2.39 6.71 38.39
CA LYS A 293 2.85 8.07 38.75
C LYS A 293 2.25 8.53 40.09
N CYS A 294 0.95 8.32 40.31
CA CYS A 294 0.32 8.60 41.60
C CYS A 294 0.91 7.74 42.73
N SER A 295 1.19 6.46 42.48
CA SER A 295 1.77 5.58 43.51
C SER A 295 3.19 5.98 43.93
N CYS A 296 4.01 6.59 43.06
CA CYS A 296 5.30 7.13 43.45
C CYS A 296 5.23 8.54 44.06
N ASP A 297 4.26 9.38 43.68
CA ASP A 297 4.00 10.65 44.40
C ASP A 297 3.52 10.39 45.85
N SER A 298 2.59 9.44 46.06
CA SER A 298 2.11 9.10 47.42
C SER A 298 3.19 8.46 48.31
N ARG A 299 4.23 7.87 47.72
CA ARG A 299 5.37 7.31 48.48
C ARG A 299 6.43 8.36 48.80
N SER A 300 6.38 9.52 48.15
CA SER A 300 7.19 10.70 48.49
C SER A 300 6.55 11.52 49.62
N GLU A 301 5.21 11.65 49.65
CA GLU A 301 4.50 12.37 50.71
C GLU A 301 4.52 11.65 52.07
N TYR A 302 4.65 10.32 52.10
CA TYR A 302 4.74 9.54 53.34
C TYR A 302 6.15 9.46 53.96
N ALA A 303 7.17 10.02 53.32
CA ALA A 303 8.54 10.04 53.86
C ALA A 303 8.83 11.28 54.72
N ASP A 304 7.90 12.24 54.82
CA ASP A 304 8.09 13.54 55.50
C ASP A 304 7.14 13.77 56.69
N ALA A 305 6.38 12.76 57.15
CA ALA A 305 5.39 12.93 58.21
C ALA A 305 5.42 11.79 59.24
N ASP A 306 6.52 11.67 59.98
CA ASP A 306 6.57 10.98 61.27
C ASP A 306 6.78 12.03 62.36
N TYR A 307 5.71 12.45 63.07
CA TYR A 307 5.72 12.84 64.50
C TYR A 307 4.28 13.15 64.99
N GLU A 308 3.95 12.48 66.11
CA GLU A 308 2.95 12.76 67.15
C GLU A 308 1.46 12.30 67.05
N ALA A 309 1.11 11.55 68.10
CA ALA A 309 -0.07 11.63 68.98
C ALA A 309 -1.18 10.56 68.84
N GLU A 310 -1.45 9.93 70.00
CA GLU A 310 -2.55 9.04 70.34
C GLU A 310 -3.92 9.72 70.32
N GLU A 311 -4.99 9.00 69.96
CA GLU A 311 -6.14 8.67 70.82
C GLU A 311 -7.37 8.22 70.00
N ASN A 312 -7.90 7.06 70.40
CA ASN A 312 -9.29 6.67 70.57
C ASN A 312 -10.41 7.32 69.71
N SER A 313 -11.16 6.49 68.96
CA SER A 313 -12.62 6.34 69.11
C SER A 313 -13.27 5.54 67.98
N ASN A 314 -14.20 4.66 68.38
CA ASN A 314 -15.11 3.91 67.52
C ASN A 314 -15.98 4.84 66.66
N SER A 315 -16.05 4.59 65.35
CA SER A 315 -17.27 4.88 64.58
C SER A 315 -17.40 3.97 63.37
N SER A 316 -18.43 3.14 63.43
CA SER A 316 -19.05 2.43 62.33
C SER A 316 -19.34 3.35 61.13
N HIS A 317 -18.64 3.14 60.02
CA HIS A 317 -19.16 3.49 58.70
C HIS A 317 -18.83 2.38 57.71
N GLN A 318 -19.82 1.51 57.51
CA GLN A 318 -19.88 0.51 56.47
C GLN A 318 -19.91 1.23 55.11
N LYS A 319 -18.73 1.53 54.55
CA LYS A 319 -18.59 1.90 53.14
C LYS A 319 -18.85 0.65 52.31
N ILE A 320 -19.99 0.63 51.63
CA ILE A 320 -20.30 -0.33 50.57
C ILE A 320 -19.10 -0.34 49.61
N SER A 321 -18.34 -1.44 49.62
CA SER A 321 -17.14 -1.66 48.81
C SER A 321 -17.51 -1.94 47.35
N LEU A 322 -18.02 -0.93 46.66
CA LEU A 322 -18.36 -1.02 45.25
C LEU A 322 -17.15 -0.63 44.38
N VAL A 323 -16.04 -1.36 44.54
CA VAL A 323 -14.96 -1.42 43.57
C VAL A 323 -14.41 -2.84 43.60
N SER A 324 -14.78 -3.66 42.62
CA SER A 324 -13.97 -4.84 42.29
C SER A 324 -12.63 -4.32 41.80
N GLU A 325 -11.66 -4.19 42.70
CA GLU A 325 -10.30 -3.85 42.34
C GLU A 325 -9.75 -5.00 41.50
N LEU A 326 -9.60 -4.78 40.20
CA LEU A 326 -8.98 -5.76 39.33
C LEU A 326 -7.56 -6.03 39.81
N THR A 327 -7.32 -7.26 40.26
CA THR A 327 -6.01 -7.82 40.61
C THR A 327 -5.00 -7.58 39.48
N GLU A 328 -3.72 -7.49 39.82
CA GLU A 328 -2.65 -7.27 38.84
C GLU A 328 -2.62 -8.35 37.73
N ALA A 329 -2.93 -9.60 38.08
CA ALA A 329 -3.11 -10.69 37.12
C ALA A 329 -4.22 -10.38 36.08
N HIS A 330 -5.36 -9.84 36.51
CA HIS A 330 -6.44 -9.44 35.61
C HIS A 330 -5.99 -8.29 34.69
N ARG A 331 -5.25 -7.32 35.20
CA ARG A 331 -4.69 -6.22 34.39
C ARG A 331 -3.68 -6.74 33.35
N ASN A 332 -2.86 -7.72 33.72
CA ASN A 332 -1.90 -8.38 32.82
C ASN A 332 -2.61 -9.18 31.73
N ALA A 333 -3.64 -9.94 32.08
CA ALA A 333 -4.47 -10.66 31.14
C ALA A 333 -5.19 -9.72 30.15
N ILE A 334 -5.76 -8.62 30.63
CA ILE A 334 -6.42 -7.61 29.78
C ILE A 334 -5.41 -7.00 28.79
N ARG A 335 -4.16 -6.73 29.21
CA ARG A 335 -3.09 -6.26 28.33
C ARG A 335 -2.76 -7.27 27.24
N ALA A 336 -2.59 -8.54 27.61
CA ALA A 336 -2.31 -9.62 26.67
C ALA A 336 -3.44 -9.74 25.63
N ILE A 337 -4.71 -9.75 26.08
CA ILE A 337 -5.88 -9.84 25.21
C ILE A 337 -5.96 -8.63 24.25
N CYS A 338 -5.72 -7.41 24.74
CA CYS A 338 -5.74 -6.22 23.89
C CYS A 338 -4.65 -6.28 22.81
N LYS A 339 -3.42 -6.72 23.17
CA LYS A 339 -2.33 -6.91 22.19
C LYS A 339 -2.70 -7.96 21.15
N VAL A 340 -3.22 -9.12 21.55
CA VAL A 340 -3.67 -10.17 20.62
C VAL A 340 -4.75 -9.63 19.67
N LYS A 341 -5.77 -8.94 20.19
CA LYS A 341 -6.81 -8.31 19.38
C LYS A 341 -6.25 -7.27 18.39
N TYR A 342 -5.27 -6.47 18.80
CA TYR A 342 -4.57 -5.54 17.92
C TYR A 342 -3.83 -6.24 16.78
N PHE A 343 -3.06 -7.30 17.08
CA PHE A 343 -2.35 -8.05 16.04
C PHE A 343 -3.30 -8.73 15.06
N VAL A 344 -4.42 -9.29 15.55
CA VAL A 344 -5.47 -9.85 14.70
C VAL A 344 -6.11 -8.77 13.82
N ALA A 345 -6.48 -7.61 14.39
CA ALA A 345 -7.06 -6.51 13.63
C ALA A 345 -6.08 -5.96 12.58
N ARG A 346 -4.79 -5.87 12.91
CA ARG A 346 -3.73 -5.45 11.99
C ARG A 346 -3.59 -6.43 10.83
N ARG A 347 -3.58 -7.74 11.11
CA ARG A 347 -3.52 -8.79 10.08
C ARG A 347 -4.75 -8.75 9.16
N LYS A 348 -5.96 -8.64 9.73
CA LYS A 348 -7.21 -8.50 8.96
C LYS A 348 -7.21 -7.26 8.07
N PHE A 349 -6.73 -6.11 8.57
CA PHE A 349 -6.60 -4.90 7.77
C PHE A 349 -5.58 -5.05 6.63
N GLN A 350 -4.45 -5.72 6.87
CA GLN A 350 -3.46 -6.03 5.84
C GLN A 350 -4.03 -6.98 4.77
N GLN A 351 -4.78 -8.02 5.16
CA GLN A 351 -5.48 -8.93 4.23
C GLN A 351 -6.54 -8.17 3.41
N ALA A 352 -7.34 -7.31 4.03
CA ALA A 352 -8.37 -6.53 3.33
C ALA A 352 -7.81 -5.60 2.24
N ARG A 353 -6.53 -5.21 2.33
CA ARG A 353 -5.82 -4.41 1.31
C ARG A 353 -5.29 -5.22 0.13
N LYS A 354 -5.14 -6.54 0.27
CA LYS A 354 -4.73 -7.42 -0.83
C LYS A 354 -5.92 -7.67 -1.78
N PRO A 355 -5.69 -7.84 -3.09
CA PRO A 355 -6.72 -8.30 -4.01
C PRO A 355 -7.22 -9.69 -3.60
N TYR A 356 -8.45 -10.05 -4.00
CA TYR A 356 -8.99 -11.39 -3.75
C TYR A 356 -8.10 -12.46 -4.37
N ASP A 357 -7.76 -13.46 -3.56
CA ASP A 357 -6.99 -14.63 -3.94
C ASP A 357 -7.82 -15.90 -3.67
N VAL A 358 -7.48 -17.02 -4.30
CA VAL A 358 -8.09 -18.34 -4.02
C VAL A 358 -7.99 -18.68 -2.52
N ARG A 359 -6.94 -18.17 -1.86
CA ARG A 359 -6.78 -18.24 -0.41
C ARG A 359 -7.96 -17.64 0.36
N ASP A 360 -8.53 -16.52 -0.10
CA ASP A 360 -9.69 -15.90 0.57
C ASP A 360 -10.92 -16.82 0.48
N VAL A 361 -11.09 -17.53 -0.65
CA VAL A 361 -12.16 -18.52 -0.84
C VAL A 361 -11.97 -19.70 0.11
N MET A 362 -10.73 -20.21 0.24
CA MET A 362 -10.40 -21.29 1.18
C MET A 362 -10.58 -20.86 2.64
N GLU A 363 -10.18 -19.64 3.00
CA GLU A 363 -10.36 -19.08 4.35
C GLU A 363 -11.86 -18.88 4.66
N GLN A 364 -12.65 -18.42 3.68
CA GLN A 364 -14.10 -18.29 3.82
C GLN A 364 -14.79 -19.67 3.94
N TYR A 365 -14.39 -20.64 3.12
CA TYR A 365 -14.92 -22.00 3.16
C TYR A 365 -14.60 -22.69 4.49
N SER A 366 -13.34 -22.62 4.95
CA SER A 366 -12.93 -23.20 6.24
C SER A 366 -13.66 -22.57 7.43
N HIS A 367 -13.85 -21.24 7.44
CA HIS A 367 -14.67 -20.58 8.46
C HIS A 367 -16.14 -21.00 8.40
N GLY A 368 -16.71 -21.11 7.20
CA GLY A 368 -18.08 -21.57 6.99
C GLY A 368 -18.28 -23.00 7.48
N TYR A 369 -17.42 -23.92 7.02
CA TYR A 369 -17.42 -25.32 7.43
C TYR A 369 -17.28 -25.48 8.95
N LEU A 370 -16.32 -24.77 9.57
CA LEU A 370 -16.10 -24.84 11.02
C LEU A 370 -17.32 -24.32 11.81
N ASN A 371 -17.94 -23.22 11.38
CA ASN A 371 -19.13 -22.69 12.04
C ASN A 371 -20.33 -23.65 11.92
N THR A 372 -20.52 -24.25 10.74
CA THR A 372 -21.55 -25.28 10.53
C THR A 372 -21.27 -26.51 11.40
N MET A 373 -20.04 -26.98 11.48
CA MET A 373 -19.63 -28.10 12.34
C MET A 373 -19.88 -27.81 13.82
N VAL A 374 -19.54 -26.60 14.31
CA VAL A 374 -19.81 -26.19 15.70
C VAL A 374 -21.31 -26.17 15.98
N ARG A 375 -22.13 -25.69 15.04
CA ARG A 375 -23.59 -25.72 15.17
C ARG A 375 -24.15 -27.14 15.19
N ILE A 376 -23.66 -28.03 14.33
CA ILE A 376 -24.05 -29.45 14.33
C ILE A 376 -23.70 -30.10 15.66
N LYS A 377 -22.47 -29.88 16.18
CA LYS A 377 -22.07 -30.41 17.48
C LYS A 377 -22.88 -29.82 18.64
N GLU A 378 -23.23 -28.54 18.59
CA GLU A 378 -24.11 -27.93 19.61
C GLU A 378 -25.54 -28.49 19.52
N LEU A 379 -26.07 -28.72 18.32
CA LEU A 379 -27.35 -29.39 18.13
C LEU A 379 -27.31 -30.83 18.64
N GLN A 380 -26.26 -31.59 18.32
CA GLN A 380 -26.05 -32.94 18.83
C GLN A 380 -25.96 -32.94 20.35
N ARG A 381 -25.20 -32.01 20.95
CA ARG A 381 -25.11 -31.86 22.41
C ARG A 381 -26.46 -31.56 23.05
N ARG A 382 -27.27 -30.68 22.43
CA ARG A 382 -28.64 -30.37 22.90
C ARG A 382 -29.58 -31.56 22.73
N LEU A 383 -29.44 -32.30 21.64
CA LEU A 383 -30.21 -33.51 21.36
C LEU A 383 -29.88 -34.60 22.38
N ASP A 384 -28.59 -34.89 22.60
CA ASP A 384 -28.09 -35.84 23.60
C ASP A 384 -28.52 -35.45 25.01
N TYR A 385 -28.60 -34.15 25.31
CA TYR A 385 -29.10 -33.65 26.59
C TYR A 385 -30.63 -33.81 26.74
N SER A 386 -31.39 -33.68 25.65
CA SER A 386 -32.86 -33.72 25.68
C SER A 386 -33.40 -35.16 25.61
N LEU A 387 -32.78 -36.00 24.77
CA LEU A 387 -33.09 -37.43 24.65
C LEU A 387 -32.42 -38.23 25.77
N GLY A 388 -31.23 -37.83 26.23
CA GLY A 388 -30.38 -38.61 27.12
C GLY A 388 -29.43 -39.50 26.33
N LYS A 389 -28.21 -39.72 26.84
CA LYS A 389 -27.28 -40.69 26.26
C LYS A 389 -27.89 -42.09 26.40
N PRO A 390 -27.92 -42.93 25.34
CA PRO A 390 -28.26 -44.34 25.49
C PRO A 390 -27.10 -44.98 26.27
N TYR A 391 -27.24 -45.11 27.58
CA TYR A 391 -26.31 -45.88 28.39
C TYR A 391 -26.67 -47.36 28.24
N PRO A 392 -25.69 -48.27 28.07
CA PRO A 392 -25.94 -49.69 28.25
C PRO A 392 -26.45 -49.90 29.68
N GLN A 393 -27.52 -50.67 29.80
CA GLN A 393 -28.14 -51.10 31.04
C GLN A 393 -27.07 -51.55 32.04
N GLN A 394 -26.84 -50.77 33.12
CA GLN A 394 -26.09 -51.25 34.27
C GLN A 394 -26.98 -51.10 35.50
N GLU A 395 -27.42 -52.25 36.00
CA GLU A 395 -28.23 -52.40 37.19
C GLU A 395 -27.49 -51.85 38.42
N GLY A 396 -28.22 -51.12 39.28
CA GLY A 396 -27.80 -50.98 40.67
C GLY A 396 -27.38 -49.60 41.18
N SER A 397 -27.91 -48.47 40.69
CA SER A 397 -27.83 -47.23 41.48
C SER A 397 -29.03 -46.30 41.33
N ARG A 398 -29.83 -46.22 42.39
CA ARG A 398 -30.83 -45.18 42.63
C ARG A 398 -30.12 -43.86 42.93
N ARG A 399 -30.05 -42.95 41.96
CA ARG A 399 -30.34 -41.49 42.08
C ARG A 399 -29.67 -40.72 40.93
N VAL A 400 -30.44 -39.75 40.39
CA VAL A 400 -30.10 -38.75 39.35
C VAL A 400 -30.14 -39.32 37.92
N SER A 401 -31.02 -38.92 37.00
CA SER A 401 -31.45 -37.57 36.62
C SER A 401 -32.88 -37.55 36.06
N SER A 402 -33.75 -36.75 36.66
CA SER A 402 -35.05 -36.35 36.10
C SER A 402 -34.85 -35.19 35.13
N ALA A 403 -34.87 -35.41 33.81
CA ALA A 403 -35.12 -34.35 32.81
C ALA A 403 -35.25 -34.81 31.34
N THR A 404 -34.94 -36.06 30.98
CA THR A 404 -34.90 -36.48 29.56
C THR A 404 -36.20 -37.10 29.08
N VAL A 405 -36.54 -36.90 27.81
CA VAL A 405 -37.76 -37.47 27.20
C VAL A 405 -37.73 -39.00 27.24
N PHE A 406 -36.56 -39.61 27.03
CA PHE A 406 -36.40 -41.07 27.03
C PHE A 406 -36.64 -41.69 28.41
N SER A 407 -36.18 -41.04 29.49
CA SER A 407 -36.43 -41.51 30.87
C SER A 407 -37.89 -41.38 31.29
N ARG A 408 -38.63 -40.42 30.70
CA ARG A 408 -40.09 -40.33 30.86
C ARG A 408 -40.83 -41.39 30.06
N LEU A 409 -40.41 -41.66 28.83
CA LEU A 409 -41.02 -42.66 27.95
C LEU A 409 -40.89 -44.08 28.53
N THR A 410 -39.70 -44.46 28.99
CA THR A 410 -39.46 -45.76 29.64
C THR A 410 -40.30 -45.92 30.91
N ARG A 411 -40.51 -44.84 31.68
CA ARG A 411 -41.38 -44.88 32.87
C ARG A 411 -42.85 -45.13 32.51
N VAL A 412 -43.34 -44.49 31.44
CA VAL A 412 -44.70 -44.72 30.93
C VAL A 412 -44.85 -46.14 30.39
N GLU A 413 -43.86 -46.65 29.65
CA GLU A 413 -43.86 -48.01 29.13
C GLU A 413 -43.88 -49.06 30.25
N THR A 414 -43.11 -48.83 31.32
CA THR A 414 -43.11 -49.69 32.51
C THR A 414 -44.47 -49.68 33.22
N GLN A 415 -45.14 -48.52 33.31
CA GLN A 415 -46.48 -48.44 33.89
C GLN A 415 -47.54 -49.12 33.01
N LEU A 416 -47.48 -48.94 31.69
CA LEU A 416 -48.36 -49.64 30.74
C LEU A 416 -48.17 -51.16 30.79
N SER A 417 -46.93 -51.64 30.92
CA SER A 417 -46.67 -53.07 31.09
C SER A 417 -47.27 -53.63 32.39
N PHE A 418 -47.30 -52.83 33.47
CA PHE A 418 -47.91 -53.21 34.73
C PHE A 418 -49.44 -53.31 34.59
N PHE A 419 -50.08 -52.29 34.01
CA PHE A 419 -51.53 -52.31 33.75
C PHE A 419 -51.96 -53.46 32.84
N ARG A 420 -51.19 -53.76 31.79
CA ARG A 420 -51.45 -54.90 30.90
C ARG A 420 -51.29 -56.25 31.62
N PHE A 421 -50.44 -56.32 32.65
CA PHE A 421 -50.31 -57.51 33.50
C PHE A 421 -51.51 -57.68 34.43
N ASP A 422 -52.01 -56.59 35.03
CA ASP A 422 -53.23 -56.61 35.86
C ASP A 422 -54.48 -56.93 35.04
N GLU A 423 -54.60 -56.41 33.82
CA GLU A 423 -55.70 -56.71 32.90
C GLU A 423 -55.72 -58.21 32.51
N LYS A 424 -54.55 -58.81 32.26
CA LYS A 424 -54.44 -60.26 32.02
C LYS A 424 -54.78 -61.10 33.25
N ARG A 425 -54.52 -60.59 34.47
CA ARG A 425 -54.90 -61.25 35.72
C ARG A 425 -56.42 -61.24 35.91
N LEU A 426 -57.06 -60.10 35.67
CA LEU A 426 -58.52 -59.94 35.73
C LEU A 426 -59.28 -60.77 34.69
N MET A 427 -58.68 -61.03 33.54
CA MET A 427 -59.25 -61.91 32.49
C MET A 427 -59.03 -63.40 32.75
N SER A 428 -58.11 -63.78 33.66
CA SER A 428 -57.84 -65.17 34.02
C SER A 428 -58.67 -65.67 35.21
N ASP A 429 -59.33 -64.76 35.94
CA ASP A 429 -60.21 -65.06 37.10
C ASP A 429 -61.72 -65.08 36.71
N LYS A 430 -62.03 -65.18 35.42
CA LYS A 430 -63.37 -65.52 34.89
C LYS A 430 -63.28 -66.83 34.11
#